data_AF-A0A959QCZ8-F1
#
_entry.id   AF-A0A959QCZ8-F1
#
_cell.length_a   1.000
_cell.length_b   1.000
_cell.length_c   1.000
_cell.angle_alpha   90.00
_cell.angle_beta   90.00
_cell.angle_gamma   90.00
#
_symmetry.space_group_name_H-M   'P 1'
#
loop_
_entity.id
_entity.type
_entity.pdbx_description
1 polymer ?
#
loop_
_entity_poly.entity_id
_entity_poly.type
_entity_poly.pdbx_seq_one_letter_code
_entity_poly.pdbx_strand_id
1 'polypeptide(L)'
;FADPMFRVGPALYYAVDHTPSYLWNSASWEISNSLLPYLPIIMGGPKRWMKSETVKRAIEIREGVVQNPKILSFQEREEEYPHAVRE
;
A
#
# COMPACT_ATOMS: atom_id res chain seq x y z
N PHE A 1 -0.39 -2.56 -23.57
CA PHE A 1 -0.65 -1.10 -23.65
C PHE A 1 -0.53 -0.69 -25.11
N ALA A 2 -1.62 -0.22 -25.73
CA ALA A 2 -1.65 0.02 -27.17
C ALA A 2 -0.97 1.34 -27.56
N ASP A 3 -1.08 2.38 -26.72
CA ASP A 3 -0.41 3.67 -26.91
C ASP A 3 0.05 4.22 -25.54
N PRO A 4 1.25 3.87 -25.07
CA PRO A 4 1.68 4.17 -23.70
C PRO A 4 2.24 5.59 -23.53
N MET A 5 2.38 6.37 -24.61
CA MET A 5 3.17 7.60 -24.62
C MET A 5 2.55 8.66 -25.52
N PHE A 6 2.49 9.91 -25.05
CA PHE A 6 2.05 11.05 -25.86
C PHE A 6 2.93 12.27 -25.61
N ARG A 7 2.89 13.26 -26.50
CA ARG A 7 3.70 14.48 -26.36
C ARG A 7 3.03 15.53 -25.47
N VAL A 8 3.81 16.16 -24.59
CA VAL A 8 3.44 17.34 -23.81
C VAL A 8 4.50 18.41 -24.07
N GLY A 9 4.18 19.35 -24.97
CA GLY A 9 5.16 20.33 -25.46
C GLY A 9 6.40 19.64 -26.05
N PRO A 10 7.62 19.98 -25.59
CA PRO A 10 8.84 19.33 -26.07
C PRO A 10 9.09 17.94 -25.45
N ALA A 11 8.33 17.53 -24.42
CA ALA A 11 8.53 16.28 -23.70
C ALA A 11 7.65 15.14 -24.24
N LEU A 12 8.14 13.92 -24.07
CA LEU A 12 7.38 12.69 -24.31
C LEU A 12 6.97 12.13 -22.95
N TYR A 13 5.67 12.02 -22.71
CA TYR A 13 5.09 11.68 -21.43
C TYR A 13 4.75 10.19 -21.37
N TYR A 14 5.22 9.54 -20.31
CA TYR A 14 4.94 8.14 -19.99
C TYR A 14 4.45 8.06 -18.54
N ALA A 15 3.26 7.50 -18.34
CA ALA A 15 2.64 7.34 -17.02
C ALA A 15 1.83 6.05 -16.91
N VAL A 16 2.27 5.00 -17.61
CA VAL A 16 1.70 3.65 -17.39
C VAL A 16 2.05 3.24 -15.96
N ASP A 17 1.03 2.87 -15.19
CA ASP A 17 1.18 2.36 -13.83
C ASP A 17 1.51 0.85 -13.84
N HIS A 18 1.83 0.33 -12.65
CA HIS A 18 2.09 -1.10 -12.47
C HIS A 18 3.12 -1.69 -13.45
N THR A 19 4.11 -0.90 -13.86
CA THR A 19 5.17 -1.32 -14.78
C THR A 19 5.92 -2.59 -14.37
N PRO A 20 6.06 -2.96 -13.06
CA PRO A 20 6.62 -4.26 -12.70
C PRO A 20 5.86 -5.46 -13.27
N SER A 21 4.56 -5.33 -13.57
CA SER A 21 3.75 -6.38 -14.20
C SER A 21 4.24 -6.75 -15.60
N TYR A 22 5.00 -5.88 -16.27
CA TYR A 22 5.64 -6.22 -17.55
C TYR A 22 6.67 -7.35 -17.40
N LEU A 23 7.38 -7.38 -16.27
CA LEU A 23 8.32 -8.45 -15.89
C LEU A 23 7.73 -9.30 -14.76
N TRP A 24 6.46 -9.72 -14.92
CA TRP A 24 5.66 -10.36 -13.87
C TRP A 24 6.38 -11.51 -13.16
N ASN A 25 7.19 -12.31 -13.87
CA ASN A 25 7.90 -13.44 -13.28
C ASN A 25 8.94 -12.96 -12.27
N SER A 26 9.76 -11.97 -12.65
CA SER A 26 10.73 -11.33 -11.75
C SER A 26 10.05 -10.57 -10.63
N ALA A 27 9.02 -9.78 -10.94
CA ALA A 27 8.27 -9.03 -9.93
C ALA A 27 7.64 -9.96 -8.88
N SER A 28 7.02 -11.06 -9.30
CA SER A 28 6.45 -12.07 -8.40
C SER A 28 7.51 -12.71 -7.51
N TRP A 29 8.66 -13.05 -8.07
CA TRP A 29 9.79 -13.62 -7.33
C TRP A 29 10.31 -12.68 -6.25
N GLU A 30 10.61 -11.43 -6.61
CA GLU A 30 11.16 -10.42 -5.69
C GLU A 30 10.19 -10.03 -4.58
N ILE A 31 8.91 -9.84 -4.92
CA ILE A 31 7.85 -9.56 -3.93
C ILE A 31 7.71 -10.74 -2.97
N SER A 32 7.69 -11.97 -3.48
CA SER A 32 7.57 -13.15 -2.64
C SER A 32 8.75 -13.28 -1.68
N ASN A 33 9.98 -13.15 -2.17
CA ASN A 33 11.18 -13.20 -1.32
C ASN A 33 11.19 -12.12 -0.23
N SER A 34 10.68 -10.93 -0.55
CA SER A 34 10.58 -9.82 0.42
C SER A 34 9.51 -10.06 1.49
N LEU A 35 8.42 -10.74 1.15
CA LEU A 35 7.29 -10.98 2.05
C LEU A 35 7.41 -12.29 2.86
N LEU A 36 8.08 -13.31 2.32
CA LEU A 36 8.23 -14.63 2.96
C LEU A 36 8.73 -14.57 4.42
N PRO A 37 9.71 -13.73 4.79
CA PRO A 37 10.16 -13.60 6.18
C PRO A 37 9.07 -13.16 7.16
N TYR A 38 8.06 -12.41 6.68
CA TYR A 38 6.96 -11.90 7.48
C TYR A 38 5.78 -12.86 7.55
N LEU A 39 5.69 -13.84 6.65
CA LEU A 39 4.55 -14.76 6.58
C LEU A 39 4.28 -15.49 7.92
N PRO A 40 5.27 -16.02 8.66
CA PRO A 40 5.02 -16.65 9.96
C PRO A 40 4.51 -15.66 11.03
N ILE A 41 4.91 -14.38 10.94
CA ILE A 41 4.45 -13.32 11.83
C ILE A 41 2.98 -13.03 11.56
N ILE A 42 2.62 -12.85 10.29
CA ILE A 42 1.24 -12.61 9.85
C ILE A 42 0.33 -13.78 10.24
N MET A 43 0.73 -15.01 9.94
CA MET A 43 -0.04 -16.21 10.30
C MET A 43 -0.19 -16.42 11.82
N GLY A 44 0.68 -15.85 12.64
CA GLY A 44 0.59 -15.93 14.10
C GLY A 44 -0.42 -14.97 14.74
N GLY A 45 -1.13 -14.16 13.94
CA GLY A 45 -2.23 -13.32 14.38
C GLY A 45 -1.83 -12.07 15.19
N PRO A 46 -2.82 -11.29 15.67
CA PRO A 46 -2.61 -9.94 16.20
C PRO A 46 -1.58 -9.83 17.33
N LYS A 47 -1.54 -10.82 18.23
CA LYS A 47 -0.55 -10.86 19.32
C LYS A 47 0.89 -10.95 18.79
N ARG A 48 1.10 -11.60 17.65
CA ARG A 48 2.42 -11.73 17.01
C ARG A 48 2.76 -10.53 16.14
N TRP A 49 1.77 -9.94 15.48
CA TRP A 49 1.94 -8.69 14.70
C TRP A 49 2.55 -7.58 15.55
N MET A 50 2.05 -7.40 16.78
CA MET A 50 2.53 -6.36 17.70
C MET A 50 3.97 -6.56 18.18
N LYS A 51 4.57 -7.73 17.94
CA LYS A 51 5.99 -8.02 18.26
C LYS A 51 6.95 -7.68 17.12
N SER A 52 6.43 -7.33 15.94
CA SER A 52 7.22 -6.89 14.79
C SER A 52 6.90 -5.43 14.49
N GLU A 53 7.88 -4.55 14.66
CA GLU A 53 7.69 -3.12 14.40
C GLU A 53 7.29 -2.86 12.94
N THR A 54 7.87 -3.61 11.98
CA THR A 54 7.49 -3.52 10.56
C THR A 54 6.02 -3.86 10.34
N VAL A 55 5.56 -5.00 10.86
CA VAL A 55 4.16 -5.43 10.68
C VAL A 55 3.22 -4.48 11.41
N LYS A 56 3.54 -4.08 12.64
CA LYS A 56 2.75 -3.13 13.44
C LYS A 56 2.55 -1.81 12.69
N ARG A 57 3.59 -1.27 12.07
CA ARG A 57 3.51 -0.02 11.28
C ARG A 57 2.76 -0.18 9.97
N ALA A 58 2.67 -1.40 9.43
CA ALA A 58 1.96 -1.71 8.19
C ALA A 58 0.44 -1.93 8.38
N ILE A 59 -0.07 -1.86 9.61
CA ILE A 59 -1.51 -1.98 9.87
C ILE A 59 -2.19 -0.66 9.53
N GLU A 60 -2.91 -0.64 8.41
CA GLU A 60 -3.68 0.53 7.95
C GLU A 60 -5.08 0.60 8.58
N ILE A 61 -5.73 -0.55 8.79
CA ILE A 61 -7.07 -0.69 9.38
C ILE A 61 -7.07 -1.88 10.35
N ARG A 62 -7.72 -1.73 11.50
CA ARG A 62 -7.87 -2.80 12.51
C ARG A 62 -9.23 -2.73 13.18
N GLU A 63 -9.92 -3.87 13.26
CA GLU A 63 -11.27 -3.98 13.84
C GLU A 63 -12.24 -2.92 13.27
N GLY A 64 -12.13 -2.62 11.97
CA GLY A 64 -12.96 -1.62 11.30
C GLY A 64 -12.56 -0.14 11.52
N VAL A 65 -11.47 0.13 12.25
CA VAL A 65 -10.99 1.49 12.54
C VAL A 65 -9.70 1.77 11.78
N VAL A 66 -9.62 2.92 11.10
CA VAL A 66 -8.41 3.35 10.40
C VAL A 66 -7.32 3.68 11.42
N GLN A 67 -6.13 3.11 11.25
CA GLN A 67 -4.99 3.31 12.14
C GLN A 67 -3.99 4.33 11.60
N ASN A 68 -3.92 4.48 10.27
CA ASN A 68 -3.00 5.41 9.64
C ASN A 68 -3.65 6.80 9.48
N PRO A 69 -3.19 7.83 10.22
CA PRO A 69 -3.77 9.16 10.15
C PRO A 69 -3.61 9.81 8.78
N LYS A 70 -2.66 9.35 7.95
CA LYS A 70 -2.48 9.88 6.57
C LYS A 70 -3.65 9.53 5.66
N ILE A 71 -4.30 8.39 5.87
CA ILE A 71 -5.52 8.03 5.12
C ILE A 71 -6.62 9.02 5.47
N LEU A 72 -6.80 9.30 6.77
CA LEU A 72 -7.82 10.24 7.25
C LEU A 72 -7.56 11.66 6.75
N SER A 73 -6.32 12.14 6.86
CA SER A 73 -5.96 13.48 6.39
C SER A 73 -6.11 13.62 4.87
N PHE A 74 -5.75 12.58 4.10
CA PHE A 74 -5.89 12.57 2.65
C PHE A 74 -7.36 12.57 2.21
N GLN A 75 -8.23 11.95 3.00
CA GLN A 75 -9.67 11.87 2.74
C GLN A 75 -10.48 12.98 3.44
N GLU A 76 -9.80 13.96 4.07
CA GLU A 76 -10.45 15.03 4.82
C GLU A 76 -11.42 14.50 5.88
N ARG A 77 -10.96 13.57 6.73
CA ARG A 77 -11.74 12.95 7.79
C ARG A 77 -11.20 13.24 9.17
N GLU A 78 -12.09 13.19 10.16
CA GLU A 78 -11.74 13.31 11.57
C GLU A 78 -10.91 12.11 12.08
N GLU A 79 -10.02 12.39 13.03
CA GLU A 79 -9.18 11.38 13.67
C GLU A 79 -9.99 10.43 14.54
N GLU A 80 -11.03 10.96 15.20
CA GLU A 80 -11.87 10.19 16.10
C GLU A 80 -12.87 9.35 15.30
N TYR A 81 -12.97 8.05 15.64
CA TYR A 81 -13.98 7.17 15.07
C TYR A 81 -15.38 7.74 15.36
N PRO A 82 -16.32 7.82 14.39
CA PRO A 82 -16.39 7.07 13.13
C PRO A 82 -15.70 7.73 11.92
N HIS A 83 -14.75 8.65 12.13
CA HIS A 83 -14.03 9.35 11.07
C HIS A 83 -14.96 10.12 10.13
N ALA A 84 -15.80 10.99 10.72
CA ALA A 84 -16.69 11.86 9.98
C ALA A 84 -15.90 12.68 8.94
N VAL A 85 -16.53 12.97 7.79
CA VAL A 85 -15.94 13.86 6.79
C VAL A 85 -15.91 15.27 7.38
N ARG A 86 -14.78 15.97 7.22
CA ARG A 86 -14.62 17.36 7.61
C ARG A 86 -15.36 18.24 6.62
N GLU A 87 -16.12 19.20 7.13
CA GLU A 87 -16.74 20.26 6.32
C GLU A 87 -15.73 21.33 5.91
#